data_AF-A0A7X7R114-F1
#
_entry.id   AF-A0A7X7R114-F1
#
_cell.length_a   1.000
_cell.length_b   1.000
_cell.length_c   1.000
_cell.angle_alpha   90.00
_cell.angle_beta   90.00
_cell.angle_gamma   90.00
#
_symmetry.space_group_name_H-M   'P 1'
#
loop_
_entity.id
_entity.type
_entity.pdbx_description
1 polymer ?
#
loop_
_entity_poly.entity_id
_entity_poly.type
_entity_poly.pdbx_seq_one_letter_code
_entity_poly.pdbx_strand_id
1 'polypeptide(L)'
;NEVQVIGNGGLSGKPLKERSTEVIRYIVEKSQNTIPVIGVGGIFTAQDAIEKLNAGAKLVQVYTGFIYEGPFIARKINKAILKQRLQDKK
;
A
#
# COMPACT_ATOMS: atom_id res chain seq x y z
N ASN A 1 17.92 -15.93 0.18
CA ASN A 1 16.83 -14.97 -0.13
C ASN A 1 17.30 -14.12 -1.31
N GLU A 2 16.49 -13.96 -2.37
CA GLU A 2 16.80 -13.16 -3.57
C GLU A 2 17.39 -11.77 -3.25
N VAL A 3 16.96 -11.16 -2.14
CA VAL A 3 17.47 -9.86 -1.66
C VAL A 3 18.99 -9.86 -1.42
N GLN A 4 19.56 -10.98 -0.95
CA GLN A 4 21.02 -11.09 -0.74
C GLN A 4 21.80 -11.12 -2.06
N VAL A 5 21.16 -11.51 -3.16
CA VAL A 5 21.79 -11.61 -4.49
C VAL A 5 21.82 -10.25 -5.20
N ILE A 6 20.84 -9.37 -4.94
CA ILE A 6 20.72 -8.04 -5.55
C ILE A 6 21.86 -7.09 -5.11
N GLY A 7 22.40 -7.29 -3.91
CA GLY A 7 23.49 -6.48 -3.36
C GLY A 7 23.03 -5.34 -2.46
N ASN A 8 23.95 -4.43 -2.11
CA ASN A 8 23.72 -3.36 -1.15
C ASN A 8 22.78 -2.28 -1.69
N GLY A 9 21.82 -1.83 -0.87
CA GLY A 9 20.91 -0.74 -1.19
C GLY A 9 19.52 -0.90 -0.57
N GLY A 10 18.62 0.04 -0.89
CA GLY A 10 17.21 -0.03 -0.51
C GLY A 10 16.37 -0.70 -1.60
N LEU A 11 15.74 -1.83 -1.28
CA LEU A 11 14.77 -2.47 -2.18
C LEU A 11 13.44 -1.71 -2.14
N SER A 12 12.77 -1.58 -3.28
CA SER A 12 11.46 -0.93 -3.41
C SER A 12 10.54 -1.72 -4.34
N GLY A 13 9.27 -1.32 -4.42
CA GLY A 13 8.32 -1.91 -5.37
C GLY A 13 7.69 -3.24 -4.90
N LYS A 14 7.31 -4.08 -5.86
CA LYS A 14 6.50 -5.30 -5.64
C LYS A 14 7.03 -6.22 -4.54
N PRO A 15 8.36 -6.47 -4.41
CA PRO A 15 8.89 -7.33 -3.34
C PRO A 15 8.52 -6.85 -1.92
N LEU A 16 8.25 -5.56 -1.73
CA LEU A 16 7.85 -5.03 -0.43
C LEU A 16 6.36 -5.17 -0.13
N LYS A 17 5.51 -5.56 -1.09
CA LYS A 17 4.04 -5.49 -0.95
C LYS A 17 3.56 -6.20 0.31
N GLU A 18 3.87 -7.49 0.45
CA GLU A 18 3.39 -8.32 1.57
C GLU A 18 3.95 -7.82 2.90
N ARG A 19 5.28 -7.74 2.99
CA ARG A 19 5.96 -7.36 4.24
C ARG A 19 5.53 -6.00 4.77
N SER A 20 5.37 -5.00 3.90
CA SER A 20 4.91 -3.69 4.34
C SER A 20 3.43 -3.68 4.77
N THR A 21 2.58 -4.57 4.21
CA THR A 21 1.18 -4.71 4.68
C THR A 21 1.14 -5.28 6.09
N GLU A 22 1.97 -6.29 6.36
CA GLU A 22 2.10 -6.87 7.70
C GLU A 22 2.56 -5.84 8.74
N VAL A 23 3.56 -5.04 8.41
CA VAL A 23 4.09 -4.01 9.31
C VAL A 23 3.03 -2.93 9.59
N ILE A 24 2.26 -2.51 8.59
CA ILE A 24 1.14 -1.58 8.78
C ILE A 24 0.15 -2.17 9.79
N ARG A 25 -0.30 -3.41 9.56
CA ARG A 25 -1.25 -4.09 10.45
C ARG A 25 -0.71 -4.16 11.88
N TYR A 26 0.54 -4.59 12.03
CA TYR A 26 1.21 -4.68 13.33
C TYR A 26 1.25 -3.33 14.06
N ILE A 27 1.63 -2.24 13.39
CA ILE A 27 1.71 -0.91 14.01
C ILE A 27 0.32 -0.41 14.40
N VAL A 28 -0.67 -0.59 13.53
CA VAL A 28 -2.06 -0.17 13.82
C VAL A 28 -2.60 -0.94 15.03
N GLU A 29 -2.41 -2.26 15.09
CA GLU A 29 -2.84 -3.09 16.21
C GLU A 29 -2.11 -2.69 17.52
N LYS A 30 -0.79 -2.53 17.48
CA LYS A 30 0.00 -2.18 18.66
C LYS A 30 -0.26 -0.77 19.17
N SER A 31 -0.56 0.17 18.28
CA SER A 31 -0.98 1.52 18.67
C SER A 31 -2.46 1.62 19.03
N GLN A 32 -3.23 0.51 18.96
CA GLN A 32 -4.69 0.54 19.11
C GLN A 32 -5.33 1.59 18.20
N ASN A 33 -4.77 1.78 17.00
CA ASN A 33 -5.21 2.76 16.00
C ASN A 33 -5.23 4.22 16.52
N THR A 34 -4.45 4.54 17.55
CA THR A 34 -4.30 5.93 18.08
C THR A 34 -3.29 6.75 17.28
N ILE A 35 -2.36 6.10 16.56
CA ILE A 35 -1.37 6.75 15.72
C ILE A 35 -1.78 6.59 14.25
N PRO A 36 -1.99 7.68 13.48
CA PRO A 36 -2.28 7.59 12.06
C PRO A 36 -1.11 6.97 11.28
N VAL A 37 -1.38 5.89 10.53
CA VAL A 37 -0.38 5.22 9.69
C VAL A 37 -0.61 5.58 8.22
N ILE A 38 0.46 5.95 7.53
CA ILE A 38 0.49 6.11 6.06
C ILE A 38 1.13 4.85 5.46
N GLY A 39 0.38 4.12 4.64
CA GLY A 39 0.82 2.88 4.04
C GLY A 39 1.68 3.09 2.80
N VAL A 40 2.85 2.46 2.75
CA VAL A 40 3.77 2.54 1.60
C VAL A 40 4.30 1.14 1.26
N GLY A 41 4.90 1.00 0.08
CA GLY A 41 5.60 -0.22 -0.33
C GLY A 41 4.74 -1.14 -1.20
N GLY A 42 5.20 -1.38 -2.44
CA GLY A 42 4.60 -2.36 -3.34
C GLY A 42 3.20 -2.05 -3.86
N ILE A 43 2.79 -0.77 -3.93
CA ILE A 43 1.49 -0.35 -4.47
C ILE A 43 1.63 -0.07 -5.97
N PHE A 44 1.04 -0.94 -6.80
CA PHE A 44 0.98 -0.80 -8.27
C PHE A 44 -0.47 -0.75 -8.75
N THR A 45 -1.37 -1.43 -8.05
CA THR A 45 -2.78 -1.52 -8.41
C THR A 45 -3.66 -0.83 -7.38
N ALA A 46 -4.92 -0.59 -7.76
CA ALA A 46 -5.95 -0.15 -6.84
C ALA A 46 -6.16 -1.14 -5.68
N GLN A 47 -6.06 -2.45 -5.98
CA GLN A 47 -6.23 -3.49 -4.98
C GLN A 47 -5.12 -3.44 -3.94
N ASP A 48 -3.87 -3.19 -4.34
CA ASP A 48 -2.75 -3.04 -3.40
C ASP A 48 -3.00 -1.88 -2.42
N ALA A 49 -3.50 -0.75 -2.92
CA ALA A 49 -3.86 0.38 -2.06
C ALA A 49 -4.99 0.02 -1.08
N ILE A 50 -6.03 -0.65 -1.56
CA ILE A 50 -7.15 -1.11 -0.72
C ILE A 50 -6.67 -2.09 0.36
N GLU A 51 -5.77 -3.02 0.04
CA GLU A 51 -5.19 -3.94 1.02
C GLU A 51 -4.47 -3.19 2.15
N LYS A 52 -3.72 -2.12 1.85
CA LYS A 52 -3.05 -1.28 2.86
C LYS A 52 -4.05 -0.54 3.73
N LEU A 53 -5.12 0.00 3.12
CA LEU A 53 -6.19 0.68 3.85
C LEU A 53 -6.94 -0.30 4.77
N ASN A 54 -7.22 -1.51 4.30
CA ASN A 54 -7.84 -2.59 5.08
C ASN A 54 -6.93 -3.08 6.22
N ALA A 55 -5.61 -3.00 6.05
CA ALA A 55 -4.65 -3.24 7.13
C ALA A 55 -4.61 -2.12 8.18
N GLY A 56 -5.38 -1.04 7.98
CA GLY A 56 -5.58 0.04 8.94
C GLY A 56 -4.87 1.36 8.59
N ALA A 57 -4.16 1.43 7.47
CA ALA A 57 -3.59 2.70 7.00
C ALA A 57 -4.70 3.73 6.72
N LYS A 58 -4.43 5.01 7.01
CA LYS A 58 -5.36 6.12 6.73
C LYS A 58 -5.16 6.71 5.34
N LEU A 59 -3.92 6.68 4.86
CA LEU A 59 -3.49 7.15 3.56
C LEU A 59 -2.53 6.15 2.94
N VAL A 60 -2.29 6.27 1.63
CA VAL A 60 -1.26 5.51 0.93
C VAL A 60 -0.31 6.42 0.16
N GLN A 61 0.95 6.05 0.08
CA GLN A 61 1.97 6.73 -0.73
C GLN A 61 2.46 5.79 -1.84
N VAL A 62 2.58 6.33 -3.05
CA VAL A 62 2.98 5.55 -4.23
C VAL A 62 4.22 6.17 -4.86
N TYR A 63 5.25 5.34 -5.09
CA TYR A 63 6.46 5.74 -5.81
C TYR A 63 6.73 4.77 -6.95
N THR A 64 7.24 3.56 -6.66
CA THR A 64 7.64 2.62 -7.71
C THR A 64 6.49 2.29 -8.66
N GLY A 65 5.27 2.09 -8.13
CA GLY A 65 4.08 1.92 -8.97
C GLY A 65 3.79 3.12 -9.88
N PHE A 66 4.05 4.35 -9.46
CA PHE A 66 3.90 5.53 -10.32
C PHE A 66 4.88 5.50 -11.50
N ILE A 67 6.13 5.06 -11.27
CA ILE A 67 7.15 4.95 -12.32
C ILE A 67 6.72 3.94 -13.40
N TYR A 68 6.14 2.80 -13.02
CA TYR A 68 5.79 1.74 -13.97
C TYR A 68 4.35 1.84 -14.54
N GLU A 69 3.38 2.32 -13.77
CA GLU A 69 1.96 2.36 -14.16
C GLU A 69 1.54 3.73 -14.71
N GLY A 70 2.42 4.72 -14.60
CA GLY A 70 2.24 6.07 -15.10
C GLY A 70 1.38 6.99 -14.22
N PRO A 71 1.17 8.24 -14.67
CA PRO A 71 0.63 9.30 -13.84
C PRO A 71 -0.83 9.13 -13.43
N PHE A 72 -1.58 8.28 -14.15
CA PHE A 72 -2.99 8.04 -13.85
C PHE A 72 -3.23 7.04 -12.70
N ILE A 73 -2.18 6.49 -12.08
CA ILE A 73 -2.30 5.53 -10.98
C ILE A 73 -3.15 6.08 -9.82
N ALA A 74 -2.95 7.34 -9.43
CA ALA A 74 -3.73 7.97 -8.34
C ALA A 74 -5.23 8.04 -8.69
N ARG A 75 -5.56 8.39 -9.94
CA ARG A 75 -6.95 8.40 -10.44
C ARG A 75 -7.55 6.99 -10.44
N LYS A 76 -6.80 5.96 -10.86
CA LYS A 76 -7.25 4.56 -10.85
C LYS A 76 -7.54 4.08 -9.42
N ILE A 77 -6.62 4.33 -8.48
CA ILE A 77 -6.76 3.99 -7.06
C ILE A 77 -8.01 4.66 -6.46
N ASN A 78 -8.15 5.98 -6.63
CA ASN A 78 -9.26 6.73 -6.03
C ASN A 78 -10.63 6.30 -6.59
N LYS A 79 -10.72 6.01 -7.90
CA LYS A 79 -11.97 5.50 -8.50
C LYS A 79 -12.40 4.15 -7.91
N ALA A 80 -11.44 3.25 -7.69
CA ALA A 80 -11.72 1.94 -7.12
C ALA A 80 -12.16 2.05 -5.64
N ILE A 81 -11.45 2.85 -4.84
CA ILE A 81 -11.81 3.11 -3.43
C ILE A 81 -13.22 3.69 -3.35
N LEU A 82 -13.56 4.66 -4.20
CA LEU A 82 -14.90 5.24 -4.23
C LEU A 82 -15.96 4.18 -4.57
N LYS A 83 -15.70 3.34 -5.58
CA LYS A 83 -16.61 2.25 -5.97
C LYS A 83 -16.84 1.28 -4.82
N GLN A 84 -15.79 0.83 -4.14
CA GLN A 84 -15.88 -0.09 -3.01
C GLN A 84 -16.71 0.50 -1.86
N ARG A 85 -16.41 1.75 -1.47
CA ARG A 85 -17.16 2.43 -0.40
C ARG A 85 -18.63 2.66 -0.71
N LEU A 86 -19.00 2.77 -1.98
CA LEU A 86 -20.41 2.85 -2.39
C LEU A 86 -21.10 1.49 -2.35
N GLN A 87 -20.35 0.40 -2.54
CA GLN A 87 -20.86 -0.96 -2.41
C GLN A 87 -21.08 -1.33 -0.94
N ASP A 88 -20.15 -0.97 -0.05
CA ASP A 88 -20.25 -1.25 1.40
C ASP A 88 -21.42 -0.52 2.09
N LYS A 89 -22.02 0.48 1.45
CA LYS A 89 -23.16 1.26 1.95
C LYS A 89 -24.52 0.73 1.51
N LYS A 90 -24.56 -0.24 0.59
CA LYS A 90 -25.79 -0.88 0.12
C LYS A 90 -26.05 -2.14 0.91
#